data_AF-A0A4R6J4B1-F1
#
_entry.id   AF-A0A4R6J4B1-F1
#
_cell.length_a   1.000
_cell.length_b   1.000
_cell.length_c   1.000
_cell.angle_alpha   90.00
_cell.angle_beta   90.00
_cell.angle_gamma   90.00
#
_symmetry.space_group_name_H-M   'P 1'
#
loop_
_entity.id
_entity.type
_entity.pdbx_description
1 polymer ?
#
loop_
_entity_poly.entity_id
_entity_poly.type
_entity_poly.pdbx_seq_one_letter_code
_entity_poly.pdbx_strand_id
1 'polypeptide(L)'
;MTTEHDLIRALSLNAGDLADPLVVRWKDLDPDATTEELERLRNWVDWLHTRYRLDHKVFPPCWSEHGSLVEELSALRTLWEACYLDDASPSDPITFHRDLEPAMRRLREWTSRLGCTRTAHRPEPDPDPDLASD
;
A
#
# COMPACT_ATOMS: atom_id res chain seq x y z
N MET A 1 -27.17 8.57 27.65
CA MET A 1 -26.45 9.57 26.84
C MET A 1 -25.13 8.95 26.44
N THR A 2 -25.11 8.30 25.28
CA THR A 2 -23.89 7.72 24.69
C THR A 2 -22.97 8.87 24.29
N THR A 3 -21.71 8.84 24.73
CA THR A 3 -20.78 9.95 24.46
C THR A 3 -20.18 9.82 23.06
N GLU A 4 -19.72 10.93 22.49
CA GLU A 4 -19.06 10.98 21.17
C GLU A 4 -17.84 10.03 21.10
N HIS A 5 -17.12 9.87 22.21
CA HIS A 5 -16.03 8.90 22.34
C HIS A 5 -16.51 7.44 22.25
N ASP A 6 -17.70 7.12 22.76
CA ASP A 6 -18.28 5.78 22.64
C ASP A 6 -18.71 5.48 21.19
N LEU A 7 -19.12 6.49 20.43
CA LEU A 7 -19.45 6.39 19.00
C LEU A 7 -18.20 6.18 18.14
N ILE A 8 -17.13 6.94 18.39
CA ILE A 8 -15.83 6.76 17.70
C ILE A 8 -15.31 5.34 17.96
N ARG A 9 -15.34 4.88 19.22
CA ARG A 9 -14.93 3.53 19.59
C ARG A 9 -15.81 2.44 18.97
N ALA A 10 -17.12 2.66 18.87
CA ALA A 10 -18.04 1.70 18.25
C ALA A 10 -17.88 1.60 16.72
N LEU A 11 -17.53 2.71 16.04
CA LEU A 11 -17.15 2.70 14.63
C LEU A 11 -15.81 1.99 14.40
N SER A 12 -14.85 2.17 15.31
CA SER A 12 -13.56 1.48 15.26
C SER A 12 -13.62 -0.02 15.59
N LEU A 13 -14.63 -0.49 16.35
CA LEU A 13 -14.75 -1.88 16.78
C LEU A 13 -15.55 -2.79 15.81
N ASN A 14 -16.18 -2.22 14.79
CA ASN A 14 -16.91 -2.96 13.74
C ASN A 14 -16.20 -2.94 12.37
N ALA A 15 -14.95 -2.50 12.31
CA ALA A 15 -14.16 -2.36 11.07
C ALA A 15 -13.77 -3.72 10.41
N GLY A 16 -14.24 -4.84 10.93
CA GLY A 16 -14.01 -6.17 10.37
C GLY A 16 -14.99 -6.61 9.27
N ASP A 17 -16.09 -5.88 9.03
CA ASP A 17 -17.18 -6.35 8.15
C ASP A 17 -17.83 -5.25 7.27
N LEU A 18 -17.31 -4.00 7.27
CA LEU A 18 -17.81 -2.88 6.44
C LEU A 18 -16.70 -1.87 6.06
N ALA A 19 -15.44 -2.30 5.95
CA ALA A 19 -14.36 -1.39 5.59
C ALA A 19 -14.32 -1.23 4.06
N ASP A 20 -15.04 -0.24 3.54
CA ASP A 20 -14.84 0.22 2.16
C ASP A 20 -13.33 0.46 1.93
N PRO A 21 -12.80 0.14 0.74
CA PRO A 21 -11.40 0.38 0.41
C PRO A 21 -11.04 1.84 0.63
N LEU A 22 -10.14 2.09 1.57
CA LEU A 22 -9.71 3.45 1.90
C LEU A 22 -8.48 3.81 1.06
N VAL A 23 -8.61 4.90 0.31
CA VAL A 23 -7.47 5.56 -0.33
C VAL A 23 -6.57 6.13 0.75
N VAL A 24 -5.32 5.66 0.81
CA VAL A 24 -4.32 6.15 1.77
C VAL A 24 -3.58 7.34 1.16
N ARG A 25 -3.51 8.45 1.90
CA ARG A 25 -2.70 9.63 1.55
C ARG A 25 -1.51 9.72 2.48
N TRP A 26 -0.41 9.04 2.15
CA TRP A 26 0.77 8.91 3.02
C TRP A 26 1.33 10.24 3.52
N LYS A 27 1.34 11.26 2.65
CA LYS A 27 1.81 12.61 3.00
C LYS A 27 1.04 13.30 4.14
N ASP A 28 -0.20 12.87 4.39
CA ASP A 28 -1.11 13.51 5.35
C ASP A 28 -1.19 12.72 6.67
N LEU A 29 -0.51 11.57 6.77
CA LEU A 29 -0.53 10.71 7.96
C LEU A 29 0.42 11.23 9.04
N ASP A 30 -0.01 11.13 10.29
CA ASP A 30 0.90 11.25 11.44
C ASP A 30 1.76 9.97 11.60
N PRO A 31 2.79 9.99 12.46
CA PRO A 31 3.70 8.83 12.62
C PRO A 31 3.02 7.54 13.11
N ASP A 32 2.00 7.65 13.96
CA ASP A 32 1.29 6.49 14.50
C ASP A 32 0.41 5.87 13.40
N ALA A 33 -0.35 6.70 12.68
CA ALA A 33 -1.16 6.28 11.54
C ALA A 33 -0.30 5.72 10.40
N THR A 34 0.88 6.29 10.17
CA THR A 34 1.86 5.78 9.19
C THR A 34 2.31 4.37 9.55
N THR A 35 2.59 4.12 10.83
CA THR A 35 3.04 2.80 11.30
C THR A 35 1.92 1.77 11.13
N GLU A 36 0.70 2.10 11.54
CA GLU A 36 -0.47 1.22 11.40
C GLU A 36 -0.76 0.88 9.94
N GLU A 37 -0.74 1.88 9.06
CA GLU A 37 -0.98 1.66 7.63
C GLU A 37 0.13 0.86 6.94
N LEU A 38 1.40 1.04 7.35
CA LEU A 38 2.50 0.23 6.86
C LEU A 38 2.37 -1.23 7.30
N GLU A 39 1.93 -1.51 8.52
CA GLU A 39 1.67 -2.88 8.98
C GLU A 39 0.54 -3.54 8.18
N ARG A 40 -0.57 -2.80 7.96
CA ARG A 40 -1.69 -3.27 7.12
C ARG A 40 -1.22 -3.56 5.69
N LEU A 41 -0.38 -2.69 5.13
CA LEU A 41 0.17 -2.86 3.79
C LEU A 41 1.12 -4.07 3.72
N ARG A 42 2.01 -4.24 4.72
CA ARG A 42 2.95 -5.38 4.79
C ARG A 42 2.23 -6.72 4.71
N ASN A 43 1.16 -6.89 5.47
CA ASN A 43 0.37 -8.12 5.46
C ASN A 43 -0.17 -8.45 4.07
N TRP A 44 -0.67 -7.45 3.35
CA TRP A 44 -1.16 -7.63 1.99
C TRP A 44 -0.04 -7.86 0.97
N VAL A 45 1.10 -7.16 1.09
CA VAL A 45 2.28 -7.35 0.24
C VAL A 45 2.84 -8.76 0.39
N ASP A 46 2.86 -9.32 1.61
CA ASP A 46 3.30 -10.69 1.87
C ASP A 46 2.38 -11.72 1.20
N TRP A 47 1.06 -11.49 1.24
CA TRP A 47 0.09 -12.28 0.47
C TRP A 47 0.37 -12.17 -1.02
N LEU A 48 0.54 -10.97 -1.56
CA LEU A 48 0.79 -10.73 -2.99
C LEU A 48 2.08 -11.44 -3.44
N HIS A 49 3.16 -11.25 -2.69
CA HIS A 49 4.45 -11.88 -2.96
C HIS A 49 4.32 -13.41 -3.00
N THR A 50 3.66 -13.99 -2.02
CA THR A 50 3.48 -15.45 -1.91
C THR A 50 2.55 -15.99 -3.02
N ARG A 51 1.43 -15.31 -3.25
CA ARG A 51 0.37 -15.74 -4.18
C ARG A 51 0.81 -15.69 -5.64
N TYR A 52 1.62 -14.69 -6.00
CA TYR A 52 2.12 -14.49 -7.37
C TYR A 52 3.58 -14.91 -7.54
N ARG A 53 4.22 -15.44 -6.48
CA ARG A 53 5.62 -15.89 -6.46
C ARG A 53 6.57 -14.81 -6.98
N LEU A 54 6.36 -13.58 -6.50
CA LEU A 54 7.16 -12.44 -6.91
C LEU A 54 8.59 -12.59 -6.40
N ASP A 55 9.54 -11.96 -7.08
CA ASP A 55 10.93 -11.93 -6.63
C ASP A 55 11.33 -10.52 -6.19
N HIS A 56 12.51 -10.43 -5.56
CA HIS A 56 13.09 -9.18 -5.08
C HIS A 56 13.38 -8.14 -6.18
N LYS A 57 13.26 -8.51 -7.47
CA LYS A 57 13.41 -7.56 -8.58
C LYS A 57 12.12 -6.80 -8.83
N VAL A 58 10.97 -7.30 -8.39
CA VAL A 58 9.71 -6.57 -8.43
C VAL A 58 9.72 -5.48 -7.36
N PHE A 59 10.03 -5.85 -6.12
CA PHE A 59 10.31 -4.92 -5.03
C PHE A 59 11.29 -5.56 -4.04
N PRO A 60 12.24 -4.80 -3.48
CA PRO A 60 13.23 -5.33 -2.55
C PRO A 60 12.63 -5.58 -1.15
N PRO A 61 13.30 -6.33 -0.26
CA PRO A 61 12.83 -6.52 1.13
C PRO A 61 12.66 -5.21 1.91
N CYS A 62 13.43 -4.17 1.57
CA CYS A 62 13.34 -2.83 2.16
C CYS A 62 12.32 -1.92 1.46
N TRP A 63 11.32 -2.47 0.74
CA TRP A 63 10.35 -1.67 -0.01
C TRP A 63 9.63 -0.60 0.83
N SER A 64 9.44 -0.86 2.13
CA SER A 64 8.78 0.07 3.06
C SER A 64 9.56 1.36 3.27
N GLU A 65 10.86 1.35 3.00
CA GLU A 65 11.74 2.51 3.14
C GLU A 65 11.70 3.41 1.89
N HIS A 66 10.90 3.06 0.88
CA HIS A 66 10.87 3.72 -0.42
C HIS A 66 9.48 4.23 -0.75
N GLY A 67 9.28 5.54 -0.66
CA GLY A 67 7.96 6.18 -0.82
C GLY A 67 7.28 5.83 -2.14
N SER A 68 8.03 5.78 -3.25
CA SER A 68 7.48 5.39 -4.55
C SER A 68 6.88 3.98 -4.56
N LEU A 69 7.54 3.01 -3.91
CA LEU A 69 7.03 1.65 -3.79
C LEU A 69 5.82 1.60 -2.86
N VAL A 70 5.87 2.32 -1.74
CA VAL A 70 4.77 2.41 -0.77
C VAL A 70 3.49 2.95 -1.43
N GLU A 71 3.58 4.02 -2.21
CA GLU A 71 2.44 4.63 -2.90
C GLU A 71 1.75 3.67 -3.88
N GLU A 72 2.52 3.03 -4.75
CA GLU A 72 1.97 2.10 -5.76
C GLU A 72 1.44 0.81 -5.17
N LEU A 73 2.12 0.23 -4.18
CA LEU A 73 1.65 -0.95 -3.48
C LEU A 73 0.35 -0.65 -2.72
N SER A 74 0.24 0.55 -2.15
CA SER A 74 -0.99 1.01 -1.48
C SER A 74 -2.15 1.15 -2.47
N ALA A 75 -1.92 1.83 -3.60
CA ALA A 75 -2.94 1.97 -4.64
C ALA A 75 -3.41 0.61 -5.18
N LEU A 76 -2.47 -0.33 -5.37
CA LEU A 76 -2.78 -1.67 -5.82
C LEU A 76 -3.55 -2.49 -4.76
N ARG A 77 -3.24 -2.31 -3.47
CA ARG A 77 -4.03 -2.89 -2.36
C ARG A 77 -5.46 -2.36 -2.39
N THR A 78 -5.64 -1.04 -2.45
CA THR A 78 -6.98 -0.43 -2.50
C THR A 78 -7.79 -0.93 -3.69
N LEU A 79 -7.16 -1.08 -4.88
CA LEU A 79 -7.83 -1.67 -6.04
C LEU A 79 -8.20 -3.14 -5.79
N TRP A 80 -7.30 -3.93 -5.21
CA TRP A 80 -7.60 -5.32 -4.85
C TRP A 80 -8.76 -5.42 -3.87
N GLU A 81 -8.78 -4.63 -2.80
CA GLU A 81 -9.88 -4.60 -1.84
C GLU A 81 -11.20 -4.28 -2.54
N ALA A 82 -11.23 -3.25 -3.40
CA ALA A 82 -12.42 -2.86 -4.15
C ALA A 82 -12.93 -3.94 -5.10
N CYS A 83 -12.02 -4.64 -5.78
CA CYS A 83 -12.39 -5.67 -6.76
C CYS A 83 -12.91 -6.97 -6.12
N TYR A 84 -12.85 -7.11 -4.80
CA TYR A 84 -13.24 -8.31 -4.07
C TYR A 84 -14.23 -8.03 -2.93
N LEU A 85 -14.91 -6.88 -2.94
CA LEU A 85 -16.06 -6.62 -2.08
C LEU A 85 -17.24 -7.54 -2.42
N ASP A 86 -18.13 -7.75 -1.44
CA ASP A 86 -19.32 -8.62 -1.61
C ASP A 86 -20.29 -8.12 -2.69
N ASP A 87 -20.30 -6.81 -2.97
CA ASP A 87 -21.13 -6.18 -3.99
C ASP A 87 -20.38 -5.87 -5.29
N ALA A 88 -19.12 -6.32 -5.43
CA ALA A 88 -18.32 -6.14 -6.63
C ALA A 88 -18.94 -6.85 -7.85
N SER A 89 -18.72 -6.30 -9.04
CA SER A 89 -19.13 -6.94 -10.28
C SER A 89 -18.30 -8.22 -10.51
N PRO A 90 -18.88 -9.28 -11.12
CA PRO A 90 -18.12 -10.47 -11.51
C PRO A 90 -16.90 -10.19 -12.41
N SER A 91 -16.84 -9.02 -13.05
CA SER A 91 -15.70 -8.56 -13.86
C SER A 91 -14.57 -7.91 -13.06
N ASP A 92 -14.79 -7.51 -11.83
CA ASP A 92 -13.82 -6.68 -11.11
C ASP A 92 -12.53 -7.44 -10.75
N PRO A 93 -12.57 -8.74 -10.39
CA PRO A 93 -11.34 -9.51 -10.21
C PRO A 93 -10.43 -9.51 -11.46
N ILE A 94 -10.99 -9.54 -12.69
CA ILE A 94 -10.17 -9.48 -13.91
C ILE A 94 -9.64 -8.05 -14.16
N THR A 95 -10.35 -7.02 -13.73
CA THR A 95 -9.87 -5.63 -13.71
C THR A 95 -8.61 -5.50 -12.86
N PHE A 96 -8.61 -6.03 -11.64
CA PHE A 96 -7.41 -6.05 -10.80
C PHE A 96 -6.21 -6.70 -11.51
N HIS A 97 -6.41 -7.85 -12.14
CA HIS A 97 -5.33 -8.53 -12.86
C HIS A 97 -4.80 -7.75 -14.07
N ARG A 98 -5.68 -7.02 -14.77
CA ARG A 98 -5.30 -6.14 -15.88
C ARG A 98 -4.39 -5.01 -15.39
N ASP A 99 -4.67 -4.45 -14.22
CA ASP A 99 -3.92 -3.30 -13.67
C ASP A 99 -2.70 -3.74 -12.85
N LEU A 100 -2.67 -4.99 -12.38
CA LEU A 100 -1.52 -5.62 -11.72
C LEU A 100 -0.29 -5.68 -12.64
N GLU A 101 -0.45 -6.04 -13.92
CA GLU A 101 0.68 -6.16 -14.85
C GLU A 101 1.45 -4.82 -15.06
N PRO A 102 0.80 -3.69 -15.42
CA PRO A 102 1.50 -2.42 -15.54
C PRO A 102 2.06 -1.93 -14.19
N ALA A 103 1.38 -2.20 -13.06
CA ALA A 103 1.90 -1.88 -11.73
C ALA A 103 3.20 -2.64 -11.44
N MET A 104 3.25 -3.95 -11.68
CA MET A 104 4.47 -4.75 -11.55
C MET A 104 5.62 -4.25 -12.42
N ARG A 105 5.31 -3.66 -13.59
CA ARG A 105 6.31 -3.05 -14.47
C ARG A 105 6.92 -1.78 -13.86
N ARG A 106 6.08 -0.89 -13.30
CA ARG A 106 6.53 0.32 -12.58
C ARG A 106 7.34 -0.02 -11.33
N LEU A 107 6.89 -1.01 -10.55
CA LEU A 107 7.61 -1.47 -9.36
C LEU A 107 9.03 -1.95 -9.70
N ARG A 108 9.19 -2.74 -10.77
CA ARG A 108 10.52 -3.17 -11.27
C ARG A 108 11.37 -1.98 -11.71
N GLU A 109 10.77 -1.02 -12.41
CA GLU A 109 11.45 0.18 -12.89
C GLU A 109 11.98 1.01 -11.72
N TRP A 110 11.17 1.30 -10.71
CA TRP A 110 11.63 2.01 -9.52
C TRP A 110 12.66 1.21 -8.76
N THR A 111 12.42 -0.09 -8.52
CA THR A 111 13.37 -0.99 -7.84
C THR A 111 14.76 -0.95 -8.49
N SER A 112 14.82 -0.93 -9.83
CA SER A 112 16.09 -0.84 -10.55
C SER A 112 16.87 0.45 -10.32
N ARG A 113 16.18 1.54 -9.93
CA ARG A 113 16.77 2.86 -9.65
C ARG A 113 17.25 3.01 -8.21
N LEU A 114 16.67 2.26 -7.27
CA LEU A 114 17.01 2.34 -5.85
C LEU A 114 18.45 1.92 -5.55
N GLY A 115 19.00 0.99 -6.36
CA GLY A 115 20.32 0.41 -6.11
C GLY A 115 20.40 -0.44 -4.83
N CYS A 116 19.25 -0.76 -4.23
CA CYS A 116 19.15 -1.70 -3.12
C CYS A 116 19.44 -3.12 -3.62
N THR A 117 20.01 -3.94 -2.73
CA THR A 117 20.17 -5.38 -2.97
C THR A 117 19.24 -6.16 -2.05
N ARG A 118 19.15 -7.48 -2.24
CA ARG A 118 18.39 -8.36 -1.34
C ARG A 118 18.79 -8.22 0.14
N THR A 119 20.02 -7.80 0.43
CA THR A 119 20.56 -7.77 1.80
C THR A 119 21.04 -6.40 2.24
N ALA A 120 20.96 -5.38 1.40
CA ALA A 120 21.47 -4.05 1.70
C ALA A 120 20.54 -2.97 1.15
N HIS A 121 20.08 -2.10 2.04
CA HIS A 121 19.32 -0.91 1.70
C HIS A 121 20.25 0.25 1.33
N ARG A 122 19.80 1.07 0.39
CA ARG A 122 20.42 2.34 0.02
C ARG A 122 19.38 3.45 0.27
N PRO A 123 19.64 4.37 1.21
CA PRO A 123 18.75 5.49 1.44
C PRO A 123 18.57 6.32 0.17
N GLU A 124 17.33 6.73 -0.09
CA GLU A 124 17.07 7.73 -1.11
C GLU A 124 17.62 9.07 -0.62
N PRO A 125 18.22 9.89 -1.51
CA PRO A 125 18.60 11.25 -1.13
C PRO A 125 17.36 12.00 -0.67
N ASP A 126 17.51 12.83 0.36
CA ASP A 126 16.42 13.68 0.82
C ASP A 126 15.83 14.45 -0.38
N PRO A 127 14.50 14.56 -0.49
CA PRO A 127 13.89 15.38 -1.51
C PRO A 127 14.51 16.78 -1.42
N ASP A 128 14.91 17.32 -2.58
CA ASP A 128 15.48 18.66 -2.66
C ASP A 128 14.51 19.63 -1.93
N PRO A 129 14.96 20.34 -0.88
CA PRO A 129 14.08 21.21 -0.11
C PRO A 129 13.37 22.26 -0.97
N ASP A 130 13.92 22.60 -2.13
CA ASP A 130 13.33 23.55 -3.07
C ASP A 130 12.17 22.97 -3.91
N LEU A 131 12.03 21.64 -4.01
CA LEU A 131 10.92 20.97 -4.71
C LEU A 131 9.71 20.66 -3.82
N ALA A 132 9.84 20.78 -2.49
CA ALA A 132 8.78 20.47 -1.54
C ALA A 132 7.78 21.64 -1.31
N SER A 133 7.97 22.76 -2.02
CA SER A 133 7.23 24.02 -1.80
C SER A 133 6.18 24.36 -2.86
N ASP A 134 5.94 23.51 -3.85
CA ASP A 134 4.98 23.73 -4.94
C ASP A 134 3.67 22.91 -4.80
#